data_AF-A0A925T124-F1
#
_entry.id   AF-A0A925T124-F1
#
_cell.length_a   1.000
_cell.length_b   1.000
_cell.length_c   1.000
_cell.angle_alpha   90.00
_cell.angle_beta   90.00
_cell.angle_gamma   90.00
#
_symmetry.space_group_name_H-M   'P 1'
#
loop_
_entity.id
_entity.type
_entity.pdbx_description
1 polymer ?
#
loop_
_entity_poly.entity_id
_entity_poly.type
_entity_poly.pdbx_seq_one_letter_code
_entity_poly.pdbx_strand_id
1 'polypeptide(L)'
;MQSLRKPGHKVPLSEFQKMDLNHAMDYAVSLLARRDYSTHELKKKLAERGYTEHAYGAVVVDLQLMNKVNDERYGQNFVAYRARRGHGPARIRNQLQKSGLSRSTIDEAVKGGDSPDFLAL
;
A
#
# COMPACT_ATOMS: atom_id res chain seq x y z
N MET A 1 -13.39 -30.18 -14.75
CA MET A 1 -14.05 -28.90 -15.12
C MET A 1 -13.78 -27.87 -14.03
N GLN A 2 -12.69 -27.11 -14.14
CA GLN A 2 -12.34 -26.09 -13.16
C GLN A 2 -13.03 -24.78 -13.57
N SER A 3 -13.99 -24.34 -12.77
CA SER A 3 -14.74 -23.09 -12.99
C SER A 3 -13.79 -21.90 -12.84
N LEU A 4 -13.24 -21.44 -13.97
CA LEU A 4 -12.61 -20.13 -14.09
C LEU A 4 -13.72 -19.09 -13.99
N ARG A 5 -13.98 -18.58 -12.77
CA ARG A 5 -14.75 -17.35 -12.60
C ARG A 5 -14.00 -16.26 -13.37
N LYS A 6 -14.51 -15.89 -14.55
CA LYS A 6 -14.04 -14.69 -15.26
C LYS A 6 -14.10 -13.52 -14.25
N PRO A 7 -13.03 -12.73 -14.07
CA PRO A 7 -13.11 -11.58 -13.19
C PRO A 7 -14.25 -10.70 -13.67
N GLY A 8 -15.22 -10.43 -12.77
CA GLY A 8 -16.35 -9.57 -13.07
C GLY A 8 -15.83 -8.24 -13.60
N HIS A 9 -16.30 -7.84 -14.78
CA HIS A 9 -15.91 -6.57 -15.37
C HIS A 9 -16.37 -5.46 -14.43
N LYS A 10 -15.42 -4.77 -13.77
CA LYS A 10 -15.77 -3.63 -12.92
C LYS A 10 -16.34 -2.55 -13.84
N VAL A 11 -17.55 -2.09 -13.55
CA VAL A 11 -18.14 -0.96 -14.26
C VAL A 11 -17.20 0.26 -14.12
N PRO A 12 -16.78 0.88 -15.23
CA PRO A 12 -15.97 2.09 -15.20
C PRO A 12 -16.64 3.18 -14.38
N LEU A 13 -15.84 4.03 -13.74
CA LEU A 13 -16.37 5.22 -13.06
C LEU A 13 -16.97 6.18 -14.08
N SER A 14 -18.10 6.80 -13.76
CA SER A 14 -18.57 7.97 -14.49
C SER A 14 -17.60 9.13 -14.32
N GLU A 15 -17.59 10.10 -15.23
CA GLU A 15 -16.71 11.29 -15.11
C GLU A 15 -16.87 12.01 -13.76
N PHE A 16 -18.11 12.09 -13.25
CA PHE A 16 -18.38 12.62 -11.93
C PHE A 16 -17.70 11.81 -10.82
N GLN A 17 -17.84 10.48 -10.83
CA GLN A 17 -17.23 9.62 -9.81
C GLN A 17 -15.70 9.63 -9.84
N LYS A 18 -15.08 9.89 -11.00
CA LYS A 18 -13.62 9.98 -11.09
C LYS A 18 -13.05 11.15 -10.30
N MET A 19 -13.83 12.24 -10.15
CA MET A 19 -13.42 13.47 -9.44
C MET A 19 -13.96 13.57 -8.01
N ASP A 20 -14.93 12.73 -7.64
CA ASP A 20 -15.59 12.74 -6.33
C ASP A 20 -14.67 12.22 -5.21
N LEU A 21 -14.35 13.11 -4.26
CA LEU A 21 -13.50 12.82 -3.10
C LEU A 21 -14.13 11.80 -2.14
N ASN A 22 -15.43 11.87 -1.91
CA ASN A 22 -16.11 10.95 -0.98
C ASN A 22 -16.14 9.55 -1.58
N HIS A 23 -16.44 9.44 -2.88
CA HIS A 23 -16.40 8.16 -3.58
C HIS A 23 -14.98 7.56 -3.61
N ALA A 24 -13.95 8.39 -3.75
CA ALA A 24 -12.55 7.96 -3.66
C ALA A 24 -12.17 7.53 -2.24
N MET A 25 -12.61 8.27 -1.22
CA MET A 25 -12.39 7.97 0.20
C MET A 25 -13.01 6.62 0.58
N ASP A 26 -14.28 6.38 0.22
CA ASP A 26 -14.97 5.11 0.50
C ASP A 26 -14.22 3.92 -0.10
N TYR A 27 -13.75 4.06 -1.34
CA TYR A 27 -12.96 3.02 -1.98
C TYR A 27 -11.60 2.83 -1.29
N ALA A 28 -10.90 3.91 -0.92
CA ALA A 28 -9.64 3.85 -0.20
C ALA A 28 -9.78 3.16 1.17
N VAL A 29 -10.81 3.51 1.95
CA VAL A 29 -11.13 2.86 3.22
C VAL A 29 -11.45 1.37 3.01
N SER A 30 -12.19 1.01 1.95
CA SER A 30 -12.48 -0.39 1.63
C SER A 30 -11.23 -1.22 1.29
N LEU A 31 -10.18 -0.58 0.76
CA LEU A 31 -8.88 -1.20 0.54
C LEU A 31 -8.15 -1.39 1.88
N LEU A 32 -8.04 -0.33 2.67
CA LEU A 32 -7.36 -0.33 3.97
C LEU A 32 -7.99 -1.32 4.97
N ALA A 33 -9.30 -1.55 4.88
CA ALA A 33 -9.98 -2.57 5.68
C ALA A 33 -9.50 -4.01 5.41
N ARG A 34 -8.86 -4.27 4.27
CA ARG A 34 -8.39 -5.62 3.88
C ARG A 34 -6.95 -5.88 4.29
N ARG A 35 -6.10 -4.86 4.21
CA ARG A 35 -4.69 -4.87 4.61
C ARG A 35 -4.14 -3.45 4.64
N ASP A 36 -2.96 -3.29 5.23
CA ASP A 36 -2.17 -2.07 5.11
C ASP A 36 -1.65 -1.87 3.67
N TYR A 37 -1.61 -0.62 3.24
CA TYR A 37 -1.04 -0.16 1.97
C TYR A 37 -0.02 0.94 2.24
N SER A 38 1.06 0.97 1.46
CA SER A 38 1.88 2.17 1.36
C SER A 38 1.12 3.29 0.64
N THR A 39 1.58 4.52 0.80
CA THR A 39 1.06 5.70 0.08
C THR A 39 1.07 5.45 -1.43
N HIS A 40 2.17 4.91 -1.96
CA HIS A 40 2.30 4.63 -3.38
C HIS A 40 1.36 3.51 -3.86
N GLU A 41 1.24 2.41 -3.10
CA GLU A 41 0.32 1.33 -3.47
C GLU A 41 -1.14 1.81 -3.46
N LEU A 42 -1.53 2.64 -2.48
CA LEU A 42 -2.88 3.18 -2.38
C LEU A 42 -3.19 4.13 -3.55
N LYS A 43 -2.29 5.08 -3.86
CA LYS A 43 -2.41 5.96 -5.03
C LYS A 43 -2.55 5.17 -6.32
N LYS A 44 -1.71 4.14 -6.50
CA LYS A 44 -1.78 3.25 -7.68
C LYS A 44 -3.13 2.55 -7.78
N LYS A 45 -3.68 2.04 -6.66
CA LYS A 45 -4.99 1.37 -6.67
C LYS A 45 -6.15 2.31 -6.96
N LEU A 46 -6.08 3.55 -6.50
CA LEU A 46 -7.07 4.58 -6.81
C LEU A 46 -6.99 4.98 -8.30
N ALA A 47 -5.78 5.20 -8.83
CA ALA A 47 -5.59 5.46 -10.24
C ALA A 47 -6.08 4.30 -11.14
N GLU A 48 -5.73 3.05 -10.81
CA GLU A 48 -6.22 1.84 -11.51
C GLU A 48 -7.74 1.69 -11.47
N ARG A 49 -8.41 2.22 -10.44
CA ARG A 49 -9.88 2.23 -10.34
C ARG A 49 -10.52 3.29 -11.25
N GLY A 50 -9.76 4.33 -11.61
CA GLY A 50 -10.13 5.39 -12.53
C GLY A 50 -10.24 6.78 -11.92
N TYR A 51 -9.91 6.97 -10.64
CA TYR A 51 -9.96 8.30 -10.03
C TYR A 51 -8.87 9.21 -10.59
N THR A 52 -9.17 10.51 -10.67
CA THR A 52 -8.20 11.51 -11.10
C THR A 52 -7.13 11.76 -10.04
N GLU A 53 -5.98 12.29 -10.45
CA GLU A 53 -4.90 12.66 -9.53
C GLU A 53 -5.31 13.70 -8.49
N HIS A 54 -6.16 14.64 -8.88
CA HIS A 54 -6.78 15.57 -7.95
C HIS A 54 -7.55 14.82 -6.85
N ALA A 55 -8.41 13.86 -7.23
CA ALA A 55 -9.25 13.17 -6.26
C ALA A 55 -8.46 12.22 -5.35
N TYR A 56 -7.64 11.34 -5.93
CA TYR A 56 -6.87 10.41 -5.11
C TYR A 56 -5.75 11.10 -4.32
N GLY A 57 -5.21 12.21 -4.83
CA GLY A 57 -4.19 12.99 -4.16
C GLY A 57 -4.70 13.56 -2.84
N ALA A 58 -5.85 14.23 -2.87
CA ALA A 58 -6.50 14.79 -1.69
C ALA A 58 -6.86 13.71 -0.66
N VAL A 59 -7.51 12.62 -1.10
CA VAL A 59 -7.89 11.50 -0.22
C VAL A 59 -6.69 10.88 0.49
N VAL A 60 -5.58 10.69 -0.23
CA VAL A 60 -4.37 10.11 0.38
C VAL A 60 -3.75 11.05 1.40
N VAL A 61 -3.75 12.36 1.15
CA VAL A 61 -3.29 13.36 2.14
C VAL A 61 -4.14 13.30 3.41
N ASP A 62 -5.47 13.28 3.29
CA ASP A 62 -6.37 13.18 4.44
C ASP A 62 -6.14 11.90 5.24
N LEU A 63 -5.97 10.76 4.56
CA LEU A 63 -5.69 9.49 5.21
C LEU A 63 -4.32 9.46 5.90
N GLN A 64 -3.33 10.19 5.39
CA GLN A 64 -2.03 10.37 6.06
C GLN A 64 -2.17 11.26 7.30
N LEU A 65 -2.92 12.36 7.22
CA LEU A 65 -3.20 13.24 8.36
C LEU A 65 -3.95 12.52 9.48
N MET A 66 -4.88 11.63 9.14
CA MET A 66 -5.57 10.75 10.08
C MET A 66 -4.72 9.56 10.56
N ASN A 67 -3.45 9.49 10.14
CA ASN A 67 -2.50 8.40 10.40
C ASN A 67 -3.04 7.01 10.02
N LYS A 68 -3.98 6.93 9.06
CA LYS A 68 -4.50 5.67 8.51
C LYS A 68 -3.53 5.08 7.50
N VAL A 69 -2.84 5.93 6.75
CA VAL A 69 -1.72 5.56 5.86
C VAL A 69 -0.44 6.13 6.45
N ASN A 70 0.55 5.28 6.67
CA ASN A 70 1.83 5.66 7.24
C ASN A 70 2.91 4.72 6.69
N ASP A 71 3.82 5.26 5.88
CA ASP A 71 4.83 4.46 5.18
C ASP A 71 5.91 3.91 6.12
N GLU A 72 6.24 4.61 7.20
CA GLU A 72 7.19 4.14 8.22
C GLU A 72 6.61 2.90 8.93
N ARG A 73 5.39 3.01 9.44
CA ARG A 73 4.67 1.90 10.10
C ARG A 73 4.46 0.73 9.15
N TYR A 74 4.08 1.01 7.89
CA TYR A 74 3.95 0.00 6.85
C TYR A 74 5.28 -0.74 6.65
N GLY A 75 6.39 0.00 6.51
CA GLY A 75 7.72 -0.57 6.32
C GLY A 75 8.13 -1.49 7.47
N GLN A 76 8.02 -1.03 8.71
CA GLN A 76 8.35 -1.79 9.92
C GLN A 76 7.55 -3.10 10.00
N ASN A 77 6.22 -3.02 9.86
CA ASN A 77 5.33 -4.18 9.88
C ASN A 77 5.67 -5.18 8.76
N PHE A 78 5.98 -4.67 7.58
CA PHE A 78 6.31 -5.50 6.43
C PHE A 78 7.63 -6.26 6.65
N VAL A 79 8.66 -5.60 7.16
CA VAL A 79 9.94 -6.26 7.49
C VAL A 79 9.70 -7.37 8.51
N ALA A 80 9.08 -7.06 9.66
CA ALA A 80 8.82 -8.03 10.71
C ALA A 80 8.03 -9.25 10.19
N TYR A 81 6.97 -9.01 9.41
CA TYR A 81 6.16 -10.08 8.83
C TYR A 81 6.94 -10.98 7.85
N ARG A 82 7.73 -10.39 6.95
CA ARG A 82 8.49 -11.15 5.94
C ARG A 82 9.67 -11.90 6.55
N ALA A 83 10.34 -11.29 7.51
CA ALA A 83 11.49 -11.88 8.15
C ALA A 83 11.11 -13.11 8.99
N ARG A 84 9.96 -13.07 9.70
CA ARG A 84 9.34 -14.25 10.35
C ARG A 84 9.04 -15.41 9.39
N ARG A 85 8.97 -15.13 8.08
CA ARG A 85 8.78 -16.15 7.02
C ARG A 85 10.08 -16.51 6.29
N GLY A 86 11.24 -16.16 6.85
CA GLY A 86 12.56 -16.52 6.30
C GLY A 86 12.99 -15.71 5.07
N HIS A 87 12.36 -14.55 4.80
CA HIS A 87 12.84 -13.68 3.73
C HIS A 87 14.09 -12.92 4.19
N GLY A 88 15.17 -13.01 3.41
CA GLY A 88 16.38 -12.23 3.65
C GLY A 88 16.23 -10.72 3.36
N PRO A 89 17.13 -9.89 3.90
CA PRO A 89 17.00 -8.43 3.90
C PRO A 89 17.02 -7.83 2.48
N ALA A 90 17.84 -8.37 1.57
CA ALA A 90 17.87 -7.91 0.18
C ALA A 90 16.52 -8.09 -0.53
N ARG A 91 15.85 -9.22 -0.32
CA ARG A 91 14.53 -9.50 -0.89
C ARG A 91 13.47 -8.57 -0.30
N ILE A 92 13.51 -8.33 1.01
CA ILE A 92 12.59 -7.42 1.70
C ILE A 92 12.75 -5.99 1.18
N ARG A 93 14.00 -5.50 1.09
CA ARG A 93 14.32 -4.17 0.53
C ARG A 93 13.76 -3.99 -0.87
N ASN A 94 13.98 -4.97 -1.76
CA ASN A 94 13.44 -4.92 -3.12
C ASN A 94 11.89 -4.87 -3.15
N GLN A 95 11.22 -5.54 -2.22
CA GLN A 95 9.75 -5.49 -2.13
C GLN A 95 9.27 -4.13 -1.62
N LEU A 96 9.93 -3.56 -0.62
CA LEU A 96 9.59 -2.24 -0.09
C LEU A 96 9.83 -1.12 -1.13
N GLN A 97 10.91 -1.22 -1.91
CA GLN A 97 11.15 -0.31 -3.04
C GLN A 97 10.03 -0.40 -4.09
N LYS A 98 9.57 -1.62 -4.42
CA LYS A 98 8.43 -1.82 -5.33
C LYS A 98 7.11 -1.27 -4.79
N SER A 99 6.95 -1.21 -3.47
CA SER A 99 5.83 -0.52 -2.82
C SER A 99 6.04 1.00 -2.72
N GLY A 100 7.10 1.56 -3.30
CA GLY A 100 7.33 3.00 -3.40
C GLY A 100 7.88 3.66 -2.14
N LEU A 101 8.39 2.90 -1.17
CA LEU A 101 9.04 3.49 0.00
C LEU A 101 10.40 4.09 -0.38
N SER A 102 10.72 5.21 0.28
CA SER A 102 12.01 5.88 0.12
C SER A 102 13.16 5.01 0.66
N ARG A 103 14.38 5.22 0.17
CA ARG A 103 15.56 4.49 0.65
C ARG A 103 15.77 4.68 2.16
N SER A 104 15.58 5.89 2.68
CA SER A 104 15.74 6.19 4.10
C SER A 104 14.72 5.43 4.96
N THR A 105 13.44 5.46 4.58
CA THR A 105 12.38 4.71 5.29
C THR A 105 12.64 3.20 5.28
N ILE A 106 13.18 2.67 4.18
CA ILE A 106 13.56 1.26 4.09
C ILE A 106 14.74 0.93 5.00
N ASP A 107 15.77 1.79 5.01
CA ASP A 107 16.95 1.62 5.86
C ASP A 107 16.57 1.65 7.34
N GLU A 108 15.68 2.55 7.73
CA GLU A 108 15.13 2.63 9.09
C GLU A 108 14.30 1.39 9.44
N ALA A 109 13.38 0.97 8.57
CA ALA A 109 12.53 -0.20 8.80
C ALA A 109 13.35 -1.48 8.98
N VAL A 110 14.42 -1.68 8.17
CA VAL A 110 15.29 -2.87 8.25
C VAL A 110 16.21 -2.85 9.48
N LYS A 111 16.57 -1.66 9.99
CA LYS A 111 17.35 -1.51 11.23
C LYS A 111 16.49 -1.62 12.50
N GLY A 112 15.19 -1.35 12.41
CA GLY A 112 14.27 -1.30 13.55
C GLY A 112 14.17 -2.64 14.31
N GLY A 113 13.95 -2.55 15.63
CA GLY A 113 14.15 -3.65 16.60
C GLY A 113 13.28 -4.91 16.43
N ASP A 114 12.21 -4.87 15.63
CA ASP A 114 11.40 -6.06 15.29
C ASP A 114 11.93 -6.82 14.07
N SER A 115 12.94 -6.27 13.38
CA SER A 115 13.69 -6.99 12.36
C SER A 115 14.56 -8.03 13.05
N PRO A 116 14.54 -9.31 12.62
CA PRO A 116 15.50 -10.27 13.13
C PRO A 116 16.91 -9.77 12.83
N ASP A 117 17.85 -10.16 13.69
CA ASP A 117 19.25 -9.83 13.51
C ASP A 117 19.79 -10.50 12.25
N PHE A 118 19.63 -9.79 11.12
CA PHE A 118 20.12 -10.22 9.82
C PHE A 118 21.66 -10.24 9.77
N LEU A 119 22.35 -9.65 10.76
CA LEU A 119 23.80 -9.65 10.87
C LEU A 119 24.33 -10.83 11.71
N ALA A 120 23.46 -11.55 12.41
CA ALA A 120 23.81 -12.75 13.19
C ALA A 120 23.54 -14.09 12.46
N LEU A 121 23.30 -14.06 11.15
CA LEU A 121 23.11 -15.23 10.27
C LEU A 121 24.28 -15.36 9.30
#